data_AF-A0A9E3F1P3-F1
#
_entry.id   AF-A0A9E3F1P3-F1
#
_cell.length_a   1.000
_cell.length_b   1.000
_cell.length_c   1.000
_cell.angle_alpha   90.00
_cell.angle_beta   90.00
_cell.angle_gamma   90.00
#
_symmetry.space_group_name_H-M   'P 1'
#
loop_
_entity.id
_entity.type
_entity.pdbx_description
1 polymer ?
#
loop_
_entity_poly.entity_id
_entity_poly.type
_entity_poly.pdbx_seq_one_letter_code
_entity_poly.pdbx_strand_id
1 'polypeptide(L)'
;MIKYTLRCAKDHRFDSWFRDSATYEKQEKRRLLECPVCGDSKVERALVAPNVAAKGNRKAAEPSRSRRPSEEPTTPAEAPAQPVATVPPNMPPELRKVLLELRGQVEKNCDYVGDKFADEARKIHYGETDKRGIYGETSDDEAAALADEGIEFGRLPWVPKGN
;
A
#
# COMPACT_ATOMS: atom_id res chain seq x y z
N MET A 1 25.73 -4.43 5.55
CA MET A 1 24.31 -4.70 5.83
C MET A 1 23.94 -5.99 5.12
N ILE A 2 23.48 -7.01 5.84
CA ILE A 2 23.25 -8.37 5.36
C ILE A 2 21.74 -8.64 5.40
N LYS A 3 21.19 -9.16 4.31
CA LYS A 3 19.79 -9.58 4.24
C LYS A 3 19.68 -11.05 4.67
N TYR A 4 18.85 -11.34 5.67
CA TYR A 4 18.49 -12.71 6.05
C TYR A 4 17.01 -12.96 5.78
N THR A 5 16.72 -14.13 5.24
CA THR A 5 15.36 -14.66 5.14
C THR A 5 15.04 -15.42 6.42
N LEU A 6 13.96 -15.01 7.08
CA LEU A 6 13.50 -15.51 8.37
C LEU A 6 12.16 -16.21 8.19
N ARG A 7 11.88 -17.16 9.08
CA ARG A 7 10.61 -17.90 9.11
C ARG A 7 10.10 -18.00 10.54
N CYS A 8 8.82 -17.70 10.71
CA CYS A 8 8.12 -17.85 11.98
C CYS A 8 7.57 -19.28 12.15
N ALA A 9 7.20 -19.66 13.39
CA ALA A 9 6.51 -20.91 13.70
C ALA A 9 5.23 -21.16 12.88
N LYS A 10 4.56 -20.08 12.41
CA LYS A 10 3.36 -20.11 11.55
C LYS A 10 3.69 -20.18 10.04
N ASP A 11 4.92 -20.53 9.66
CA ASP A 11 5.41 -20.60 8.28
C ASP A 11 5.46 -19.25 7.52
N HIS A 12 5.23 -18.13 8.20
CA HIS A 12 5.41 -16.81 7.58
C HIS A 12 6.88 -16.55 7.30
N ARG A 13 7.22 -16.38 6.02
CA ARG A 13 8.57 -16.05 5.55
C ARG A 13 8.66 -14.55 5.30
N PHE A 14 9.69 -13.93 5.86
CA PHE A 14 9.94 -12.50 5.68
C PHE A 14 11.43 -12.21 5.67
N ASP A 15 11.80 -11.06 5.14
CA ASP A 15 13.19 -10.64 5.05
C ASP A 15 13.50 -9.55 6.08
N SER A 16 14.69 -9.61 6.68
CA SER A 16 15.17 -8.58 7.58
C SER A 16 16.64 -8.24 7.32
N TRP A 17 16.98 -6.97 7.51
CA TRP A 17 18.30 -6.42 7.27
C TRP A 17 19.05 -6.24 8.57
N PHE A 18 20.24 -6.84 8.66
CA PHE A 18 21.10 -6.77 9.83
C PHE A 18 22.40 -6.07 9.49
N ARG A 19 23.02 -5.42 10.48
CA ARG A 19 24.31 -4.77 10.28
C ARG A 19 25.41 -5.79 9.96
N ASP A 20 25.40 -6.90 10.70
CA ASP A 20 26.38 -7.98 10.69
C ASP A 20 25.73 -9.28 11.22
N SER A 21 26.37 -10.43 10.98
CA SER A 21 25.86 -11.75 11.42
C SER A 21 25.81 -11.89 12.94
N ALA A 22 26.74 -11.26 13.67
CA ALA A 22 26.79 -11.31 15.14
C ALA A 22 25.59 -10.59 15.78
N THR A 23 25.10 -9.52 15.15
CA THR A 23 23.88 -8.81 15.59
C THR A 23 22.64 -9.69 15.43
N TYR A 24 22.55 -10.44 14.33
CA TYR A 24 21.48 -11.43 14.12
C TYR A 24 21.49 -12.51 15.22
N GLU A 25 22.63 -13.14 15.47
CA GLU A 25 22.74 -14.20 16.49
C GLU A 25 22.39 -13.70 17.90
N LYS A 26 22.76 -12.45 18.24
CA LYS A 26 22.39 -11.83 19.52
C LYS A 26 20.88 -11.61 19.64
N GLN A 27 20.20 -11.23 18.56
CA GLN A 27 18.76 -11.01 18.55
C GLN A 27 17.98 -12.33 18.58
N GLU A 28 18.46 -13.37 17.88
CA GLU A 28 17.88 -14.72 17.92
C GLU A 28 18.00 -15.32 19.34
N LYS A 29 19.20 -15.27 19.95
CA LYS A 29 19.42 -15.77 21.33
C LYS A 29 18.54 -15.06 22.36
N ARG A 30 18.26 -13.78 22.14
CA ARG A 30 17.37 -12.98 23.00
C ARG A 30 15.90 -13.06 22.60
N ARG A 31 15.55 -13.81 21.55
CA ARG A 31 14.21 -13.90 20.96
C ARG A 31 13.57 -12.52 20.72
N LEU A 32 14.39 -11.56 20.28
CA LEU A 32 13.95 -10.20 20.00
C LEU A 32 13.51 -10.00 18.54
N LEU A 33 13.42 -11.10 17.78
CA LEU A 33 12.98 -11.12 16.39
C LEU A 33 11.48 -11.39 16.37
N GLU A 34 10.71 -10.42 15.89
CA GLU A 34 9.26 -10.49 15.85
C GLU A 34 8.79 -10.68 14.41
N CYS A 35 7.80 -11.55 14.22
CA CYS A 35 7.16 -11.72 12.92
C CYS A 35 6.23 -10.53 12.62
N PRO A 36 6.39 -9.79 11.51
CA PRO A 36 5.52 -8.66 11.17
C PRO A 36 4.09 -9.07 10.82
N VAL A 37 3.86 -10.36 10.51
CA VAL A 37 2.54 -10.88 10.12
C VAL A 37 1.72 -11.30 11.34
N CYS A 38 2.36 -11.88 12.36
CA CYS A 38 1.65 -12.52 13.47
C CYS A 38 2.15 -12.14 14.86
N GLY A 39 3.22 -11.35 14.97
CA GLY A 39 3.79 -10.88 16.24
C GLY A 39 4.52 -11.93 17.06
N ASP A 40 4.60 -13.18 16.60
CA ASP A 40 5.32 -14.23 17.33
C ASP A 40 6.83 -13.95 17.35
N SER A 41 7.43 -14.03 18.54
CA SER A 41 8.88 -13.85 18.74
C SER A 41 9.70 -15.13 18.47
N LYS A 42 9.03 -16.19 17.99
CA LYS A 42 9.64 -17.47 17.62
C LYS A 42 9.93 -17.49 16.13
N VAL A 43 11.05 -16.85 15.78
CA VAL A 43 11.55 -16.68 14.43
C VAL A 43 12.89 -17.40 14.29
N GLU A 44 13.04 -18.18 13.23
CA GLU A 44 14.25 -18.94 12.92
C GLU A 44 14.78 -18.52 11.55
N ARG A 45 16.11 -18.61 11.34
CA ARG A 45 16.68 -18.36 10.02
C ARG A 45 16.19 -19.43 9.04
N ALA A 46 15.54 -19.01 7.96
CA ALA A 46 15.23 -19.92 6.88
C ALA A 46 16.56 -20.23 6.16
N LEU A 47 17.16 -21.39 6.47
CA LEU A 47 18.25 -21.91 5.65
C LEU A 47 17.67 -22.21 4.27
N VAL A 48 18.05 -21.38 3.30
CA VAL A 48 17.71 -21.59 1.90
C VAL A 48 18.58 -22.75 1.43
N ALA A 49 17.98 -23.92 1.27
CA ALA A 49 18.63 -24.99 0.51
C ALA A 49 18.72 -24.51 -0.96
N PRO A 50 19.88 -24.57 -1.63
CA PRO A 50 19.88 -24.55 -3.09
C PRO A 50 18.97 -25.69 -3.52
N ASN A 51 17.99 -25.40 -4.36
CA ASN A 51 17.08 -26.41 -4.89
C ASN A 51 17.89 -27.34 -5.81
N VAL A 52 18.57 -28.32 -5.22
CA VAL A 52 19.18 -29.43 -5.94
C VAL A 52 18.03 -30.32 -6.35
N ALA A 53 17.59 -30.16 -7.60
CA ALA A 53 16.58 -31.03 -8.20
C ALA A 53 17.02 -32.48 -8.04
N ALA A 54 16.35 -33.22 -7.16
CA ALA A 54 16.48 -34.66 -7.09
C ALA A 54 15.91 -35.26 -8.39
N LYS A 55 16.82 -35.71 -9.26
CA LYS A 55 16.53 -36.52 -10.44
C LYS A 55 15.71 -37.73 -10.02
N GLY A 56 14.46 -37.82 -10.50
CA GLY A 56 13.52 -38.88 -10.11
C GLY A 56 12.34 -39.04 -11.07
N ASN A 57 12.65 -39.28 -12.34
CA ASN A 57 11.81 -39.87 -13.40
C ASN A 57 10.40 -40.36 -13.02
N ARG A 58 9.34 -39.68 -13.48
CA ARG A 58 8.15 -40.30 -14.12
C ARG A 58 7.52 -39.39 -15.19
N LYS A 59 7.84 -39.76 -16.44
CA LYS A 59 7.06 -39.74 -17.69
C LYS A 59 6.24 -38.50 -18.10
N ALA A 60 6.63 -38.02 -19.27
CA ALA A 60 5.92 -37.15 -20.20
C ALA A 60 4.54 -37.69 -20.64
N ALA A 61 3.61 -36.77 -20.85
CA ALA A 61 2.61 -36.82 -21.93
C ALA A 61 2.06 -35.41 -22.21
N GLU A 62 2.43 -34.88 -23.37
CA GLU A 62 1.74 -33.87 -24.18
C GLU A 62 1.75 -34.41 -25.63
N PRO A 63 1.00 -33.89 -26.63
CA PRO A 63 0.17 -32.67 -26.66
C PRO A 63 -1.18 -32.79 -27.43
N SER A 64 -1.85 -31.63 -27.56
CA SER A 64 -2.68 -31.17 -28.69
C SER A 64 -4.21 -31.23 -28.54
N ARG A 65 -4.83 -30.05 -28.47
CA ARG A 65 -5.56 -29.50 -29.63
C ARG A 65 -5.90 -28.02 -29.45
N SER A 66 -5.58 -27.30 -30.51
CA SER A 66 -5.83 -25.88 -30.75
C SER A 66 -7.33 -25.57 -30.88
N ARG A 67 -7.79 -24.49 -30.25
CA ARG A 67 -8.89 -23.68 -30.79
C ARG A 67 -8.80 -22.23 -30.29
N ARG A 68 -8.39 -21.33 -31.19
CA ARG A 68 -8.77 -19.90 -31.23
C ARG A 68 -10.03 -19.81 -32.16
N PRO A 69 -10.81 -18.71 -32.25
CA PRO A 69 -10.44 -17.31 -31.97
C PRO A 69 -11.51 -16.37 -31.34
N SER A 70 -11.04 -15.17 -30.96
CA SER A 70 -11.73 -13.85 -30.90
C SER A 70 -12.93 -13.62 -29.97
N GLU A 71 -12.77 -12.66 -29.05
CA GLU A 71 -13.65 -11.49 -28.80
C GLU A 71 -13.35 -10.93 -27.39
N GLU A 72 -12.80 -9.71 -27.34
CA GLU A 72 -13.01 -8.78 -26.22
C GLU A 72 -14.50 -8.34 -26.24
N PRO A 73 -15.08 -7.75 -25.17
CA PRO A 73 -14.49 -7.22 -23.94
C PRO A 73 -15.26 -7.69 -22.68
N THR A 74 -15.03 -7.00 -21.56
CA THR A 74 -15.72 -7.10 -20.26
C THR A 74 -15.12 -8.15 -19.31
N THR A 75 -14.42 -7.68 -18.27
CA THR A 75 -15.03 -7.38 -16.97
C THR A 75 -13.98 -6.73 -16.06
N PRO A 76 -14.41 -5.85 -15.14
CA PRO A 76 -13.56 -4.94 -14.37
C PRO A 76 -12.73 -5.67 -13.32
N ALA A 77 -11.46 -5.30 -13.19
CA ALA A 77 -10.66 -5.63 -12.02
C ALA A 77 -9.66 -4.48 -11.85
N GLU A 78 -10.02 -3.54 -10.98
CA GLU A 78 -9.49 -3.51 -9.62
C GLU A 78 -8.26 -2.60 -9.58
N ALA A 79 -8.52 -1.31 -9.82
CA ALA A 79 -7.66 -0.28 -9.25
C ALA A 79 -7.83 -0.36 -7.72
N PRO A 80 -6.73 -0.38 -6.95
CA PRO A 80 -6.80 -0.58 -5.51
C PRO A 80 -7.65 0.54 -4.92
N ALA A 81 -8.79 0.15 -4.34
CA ALA A 81 -9.56 0.98 -3.43
C ALA A 81 -8.58 1.45 -2.36
N GLN A 82 -8.12 2.70 -2.50
CA GLN A 82 -7.27 3.32 -1.51
C GLN A 82 -8.10 3.34 -0.22
N PRO A 83 -7.62 2.70 0.86
CA PRO A 83 -8.39 2.61 2.08
C PRO A 83 -8.79 4.02 2.48
N VAL A 84 -10.08 4.21 2.69
CA VAL A 84 -10.64 5.44 3.23
C VAL A 84 -9.76 5.82 4.41
N ALA A 85 -9.21 7.03 4.41
CA ALA A 85 -8.31 7.48 5.46
C ALA A 85 -9.13 7.79 6.72
N THR A 86 -9.76 6.77 7.32
CA THR A 86 -10.35 6.85 8.65
C THR A 86 -9.20 7.00 9.63
N VAL A 87 -9.23 8.09 10.39
CA VAL A 87 -8.25 8.35 11.45
C VAL A 87 -8.28 7.16 12.43
N PRO A 88 -7.19 6.39 12.60
CA PRO A 88 -7.16 5.35 13.60
C PRO A 88 -7.30 5.99 14.99
N PRO A 89 -8.11 5.41 15.91
CA PRO A 89 -8.41 6.01 17.21
C PRO A 89 -7.16 6.19 18.09
N ASN A 90 -6.08 5.46 17.80
CA ASN A 90 -4.81 5.51 18.52
C ASN A 90 -3.70 6.18 17.69
N MET A 91 -3.88 7.47 17.39
CA MET A 91 -2.86 8.27 16.70
C MET A 91 -1.95 8.95 17.73
N PRO A 92 -0.60 8.86 17.61
CA PRO A 92 0.32 9.52 18.52
C PRO A 92 0.10 11.05 18.50
N PRO A 93 0.24 11.72 19.66
CA PRO A 93 -0.08 13.16 19.80
C PRO A 93 0.76 14.05 18.87
N GLU A 94 1.98 13.63 18.55
CA GLU A 94 2.87 14.33 17.64
C GLU A 94 2.36 14.29 16.19
N LEU A 95 1.83 13.15 15.72
CA LEU A 95 1.26 13.04 14.37
C LEU A 95 -0.02 13.86 14.22
N ARG A 96 -0.82 13.98 15.29
CA ARG A 96 -2.01 14.86 15.30
C ARG A 96 -1.65 16.34 15.11
N LYS A 97 -0.58 16.82 15.76
CA LYS A 97 -0.11 18.20 15.59
C LYS A 97 0.31 18.48 14.15
N VAL A 98 1.07 17.55 13.55
CA VAL A 98 1.50 17.67 12.14
C VAL A 98 0.31 17.71 11.19
N LEU A 99 -0.71 16.88 11.40
CA LEU A 99 -1.93 16.90 10.57
C LEU A 99 -2.75 18.19 10.73
N LEU A 100 -2.81 18.76 11.94
CA LEU A 100 -3.46 20.05 12.18
C LEU A 100 -2.73 21.20 11.48
N GLU A 101 -1.40 21.19 11.51
CA GLU A 101 -0.58 22.17 10.81
C GLU A 101 -0.69 22.04 9.29
N LEU A 102 -0.69 20.81 8.77
CA LEU A 102 -0.91 20.52 7.36
C LEU A 102 -2.29 21.02 6.90
N ARG A 103 -3.34 20.75 7.70
CA ARG A 103 -4.66 21.34 7.45
C ARG A 103 -4.59 22.87 7.39
N GLY A 104 -3.89 23.50 8.33
CA GLY A 104 -3.73 24.96 8.34
C GLY A 104 -3.00 25.49 7.10
N GLN A 105 -2.07 24.73 6.52
CA GLN A 105 -1.43 25.09 5.26
C GLN A 105 -2.37 24.90 4.06
N VAL A 106 -3.16 23.83 4.03
CA VAL A 106 -4.17 23.62 2.99
C VAL A 106 -5.23 24.72 3.03
N GLU A 107 -5.78 25.04 4.19
CA GLU A 107 -6.78 26.12 4.37
C GLU A 107 -6.23 27.51 3.98
N LYS A 108 -4.90 27.72 4.02
CA LYS A 108 -4.26 29.00 3.67
C LYS A 108 -3.87 29.12 2.20
N ASN A 109 -3.51 28.01 1.56
CA ASN A 109 -2.97 28.00 0.20
C ASN A 109 -3.95 27.46 -0.85
N CYS A 110 -4.99 26.74 -0.43
CA CYS A 110 -5.95 26.10 -1.31
C CYS A 110 -7.36 26.69 -1.09
N ASP A 111 -8.18 26.62 -2.14
CA ASP A 111 -9.56 27.09 -2.13
C ASP A 111 -10.52 25.94 -1.77
N TYR A 112 -11.49 26.22 -0.89
CA TYR A 112 -12.46 25.22 -0.46
C TYR A 112 -13.64 25.14 -1.41
N VAL A 113 -13.77 24.03 -2.12
CA VAL A 113 -14.81 23.83 -3.16
C VAL A 113 -15.98 22.95 -2.70
N GLY A 114 -15.96 22.46 -1.45
CA GLY A 114 -17.00 21.58 -0.90
C GLY A 114 -17.19 20.32 -1.74
N ASP A 115 -18.45 19.92 -1.97
CA ASP A 115 -18.84 18.73 -2.76
C ASP A 115 -18.52 18.82 -4.26
N LYS A 116 -18.12 20.01 -4.76
CA LYS A 116 -17.81 20.23 -6.18
C LYS A 116 -16.36 19.92 -6.53
N PHE A 117 -15.65 19.21 -5.65
CA PHE A 117 -14.24 18.90 -5.86
C PHE A 117 -13.99 18.17 -7.17
N ALA A 118 -14.83 17.19 -7.53
CA ALA A 118 -14.65 16.43 -8.76
C ALA A 118 -14.77 17.30 -10.03
N ASP A 119 -15.78 18.17 -10.07
CA ASP A 119 -16.02 19.06 -11.21
C ASP A 119 -14.89 20.10 -11.35
N GLU A 120 -14.49 20.73 -10.25
CA GLU A 120 -13.40 21.71 -10.26
C GLU A 120 -12.04 21.06 -10.58
N ALA A 121 -11.78 19.84 -10.09
CA ALA A 121 -10.56 19.11 -10.41
C ALA A 121 -10.46 18.77 -11.91
N ARG A 122 -11.58 18.35 -12.52
CA ARG A 122 -11.67 18.15 -13.97
C ARG A 122 -11.40 19.44 -14.74
N LYS A 123 -12.05 20.55 -14.36
CA LYS A 123 -11.85 21.85 -15.02
C LYS A 123 -10.39 22.31 -14.98
N ILE A 124 -9.71 22.12 -13.86
CA ILE A 124 -8.29 22.45 -13.73
C ILE A 124 -7.42 21.53 -14.61
N HIS A 125 -7.77 20.25 -14.69
CA HIS A 125 -7.06 19.28 -15.53
C HIS A 125 -7.22 19.56 -17.03
N TYR A 126 -8.44 19.86 -17.49
CA TYR A 126 -8.73 20.22 -18.88
C TYR A 126 -8.34 21.67 -19.23
N GLY A 127 -7.92 22.48 -18.25
CA GLY A 127 -7.49 23.87 -18.45
C GLY A 127 -8.64 24.86 -18.67
N GLU A 128 -9.84 24.52 -18.22
CA GLU A 128 -11.02 25.41 -18.26
C GLU A 128 -10.96 26.48 -17.16
N THR A 129 -10.24 26.21 -16.07
CA THR A 129 -9.99 27.13 -14.95
C THR A 129 -8.49 27.28 -14.65
N ASP A 130 -8.14 28.33 -13.91
CA ASP A 130 -6.76 28.60 -13.50
C ASP A 130 -6.23 27.51 -12.55
N LYS A 131 -4.95 27.16 -12.67
CA LYS A 131 -4.31 26.10 -11.88
C LYS A 131 -4.11 26.57 -10.44
N ARG A 132 -5.12 26.34 -9.61
CA ARG A 132 -5.13 26.63 -8.17
C ARG A 132 -5.21 25.35 -7.35
N GLY A 133 -4.64 25.37 -6.15
CA GLY A 133 -4.87 24.30 -5.18
C GLY A 133 -6.33 24.32 -4.73
N ILE A 134 -7.04 23.21 -4.86
CA ILE A 134 -8.41 23.05 -4.36
C ILE A 134 -8.46 21.94 -3.33
N TYR A 135 -9.33 22.07 -2.34
CA TYR A 135 -9.66 21.00 -1.41
C TYR A 135 -11.16 20.98 -1.17
N GLY A 136 -11.70 19.79 -0.94
CA GLY A 136 -13.13 19.61 -0.83
C GLY A 136 -13.50 18.19 -0.45
N GLU A 137 -14.79 17.92 -0.56
CA GLU A 137 -15.41 16.64 -0.29
C GLU A 137 -15.84 16.03 -1.63
N THR A 138 -15.74 14.71 -1.75
CA THR A 138 -16.18 14.00 -2.96
C THR A 138 -16.55 12.57 -2.60
N SER A 139 -17.46 11.99 -3.36
CA SER A 139 -17.86 10.61 -3.17
C SER A 139 -16.74 9.65 -3.58
N ASP A 140 -16.76 8.41 -3.07
CA ASP A 140 -15.74 7.42 -3.42
C ASP A 140 -15.79 7.06 -4.93
N ASP A 141 -16.99 7.01 -5.50
CA ASP A 141 -17.25 6.79 -6.93
C ASP A 141 -16.68 7.92 -7.80
N GLU A 142 -16.93 9.17 -7.42
CA GLU A 142 -16.41 10.34 -8.13
C GLU A 142 -14.88 10.39 -8.05
N ALA A 143 -14.30 10.14 -6.88
CA ALA A 143 -12.86 10.05 -6.73
C ALA A 143 -12.24 8.93 -7.59
N ALA A 144 -12.91 7.78 -7.73
CA ALA A 144 -12.46 6.71 -8.61
C ALA A 144 -12.49 7.17 -10.08
N ALA A 145 -13.55 7.86 -10.51
CA ALA A 145 -13.63 8.43 -11.85
C ALA A 145 -12.51 9.44 -12.12
N LEU A 146 -12.22 10.33 -11.17
CA LEU A 146 -11.10 11.28 -11.27
C LEU A 146 -9.75 10.56 -11.45
N ALA A 147 -9.55 9.45 -10.73
CA ALA A 147 -8.32 8.67 -10.84
C ALA A 147 -8.19 7.98 -12.21
N ASP A 148 -9.31 7.48 -12.75
CA ASP A 148 -9.37 6.87 -14.10
C ASP A 148 -9.09 7.90 -15.20
N GLU A 149 -9.59 9.14 -15.02
CA GLU A 149 -9.30 10.29 -15.88
C GLU A 149 -7.84 10.76 -15.79
N GLY A 150 -7.05 10.25 -14.84
CA GLY A 150 -5.65 10.63 -14.64
C GLY A 150 -5.47 11.93 -13.86
N ILE A 151 -6.47 12.34 -13.07
CA ILE A 151 -6.40 13.51 -12.21
C ILE A 151 -5.69 13.13 -10.91
N GLU A 152 -4.56 13.78 -10.64
CA GLU A 152 -3.78 13.53 -9.42
C GLU A 152 -4.42 14.23 -8.21
N PHE A 153 -4.92 13.45 -7.24
CA PHE A 153 -5.44 13.96 -5.98
C PHE A 153 -4.99 13.09 -4.80
N GLY A 154 -4.94 13.71 -3.61
CA GLY A 154 -4.62 13.03 -2.36
C GLY A 154 -5.80 13.09 -1.39
N ARG A 155 -6.08 11.99 -0.70
CA ARG A 155 -7.07 11.97 0.40
C ARG A 155 -6.37 12.25 1.71
N LEU A 156 -6.67 13.40 2.32
CA LEU A 156 -6.08 13.78 3.59
C LEU A 156 -7.00 13.40 4.76
N PRO A 157 -6.50 12.71 5.81
CA PRO A 157 -7.30 12.42 6.99
C PRO A 157 -7.67 13.72 7.71
N TRP A 158 -8.95 14.10 7.64
CA TRP A 158 -9.44 15.33 8.25
C TRP A 158 -9.63 15.16 9.75
N VAL A 159 -8.73 15.76 10.54
CA VAL A 159 -8.83 15.73 12.00
C VAL A 159 -9.72 16.88 12.46
N PRO A 160 -10.83 16.63 13.19
CA PRO A 160 -11.63 17.71 13.76
C PRO A 160 -10.77 18.52 14.74
N LYS A 161 -10.92 19.84 14.71
CA LYS A 161 -10.36 20.72 15.74
C LYS A 161 -11.12 20.41 17.02
N GLY A 162 -10.52 19.62 17.91
CA GLY A 162 -11.13 19.26 19.19
C GLY A 162 -11.53 20.52 19.96
N ASN A 163 -12.72 20.48 20.55
CA ASN A 163 -13.27 21.56 21.40
C ASN A 163 -12.50 21.71 22.70
#